data_AF-A0A932FTB1-F1
#
_entry.id   AF-A0A932FTB1-F1
#
_cell.length_a   1.000
_cell.length_b   1.000
_cell.length_c   1.000
_cell.angle_alpha   90.00
_cell.angle_beta   90.00
_cell.angle_gamma   90.00
#
_symmetry.space_group_name_H-M   'P 1'
#
loop_
_entity.id
_entity.type
_entity.pdbx_description
1 polymer ?
#
loop_
_entity_poly.entity_id
_entity_poly.type
_entity_poly.pdbx_seq_one_letter_code
_entity_poly.pdbx_strand_id
1 'polypeptide(L)'
;MLNTRETFQPLNGDTESIIDEYRQRISQALESEKKRLIDLAEIEAREIVDRARENAKHIISDAVSGGEEESVRIIAQSQQKAEQLVREAGRRIEEEAREKTKKEVERILQRSRDEAGKTVARAAESAKKEVEVLLATAREEASRLIKNAEEAAIKETREADRAAARLAEVAKKEADGIIEKAREEAALLLKSSREDAIREGKKESLRIISEAEHIARQITNSARESVIRQGREKLDQVMLKTGQRLSGEMGQLLNEMLKRAENIVAEAMAEVDDAGKPALETGPGKEAPASAAAAGLNDAEADGKPAVKDIPAETYYEGFMSLEVIHPVEIPQLLSLEKCLAQIPGLHLVSTGGSSDKNGNKTVYTIELMSPLPMLRILEELPPVESLFPQKRKAISLK
;
A
#
# COMPACT_ATOMS: atom_id res chain seq x y z
N MET A 1 -163.84 -130.28 -82.26
CA MET A 1 -164.12 -128.95 -82.82
C MET A 1 -164.16 -127.94 -81.68
N LEU A 2 -163.50 -126.77 -81.87
CA LEU A 2 -163.66 -125.46 -81.18
C LEU A 2 -163.34 -125.42 -79.66
N ASN A 3 -162.26 -124.79 -79.18
CA ASN A 3 -161.85 -123.36 -79.16
C ASN A 3 -162.65 -122.51 -78.14
N THR A 4 -162.00 -122.09 -77.04
CA THR A 4 -162.30 -120.87 -76.27
C THR A 4 -161.08 -120.47 -75.41
N ARG A 5 -160.73 -119.18 -75.49
CA ARG A 5 -159.66 -118.48 -74.79
C ARG A 5 -160.06 -118.20 -73.34
N GLU A 6 -159.13 -118.39 -72.40
CA GLU A 6 -159.10 -117.64 -71.14
C GLU A 6 -157.67 -117.21 -70.80
N THR A 7 -157.58 -115.94 -70.42
CA THR A 7 -156.41 -115.10 -70.18
C THR A 7 -155.76 -115.39 -68.83
N PHE A 8 -154.48 -115.76 -68.82
CA PHE A 8 -153.64 -115.83 -67.63
C PHE A 8 -153.02 -114.45 -67.34
N GLN A 9 -153.37 -113.86 -66.21
CA GLN A 9 -152.72 -112.69 -65.63
C GLN A 9 -151.39 -113.10 -64.96
N PRO A 10 -150.31 -112.30 -65.06
CA PRO A 10 -149.05 -112.59 -64.38
C PRO A 10 -149.09 -112.11 -62.92
N LEU A 11 -148.95 -113.06 -61.98
CA LEU A 11 -148.79 -112.89 -60.52
C LEU A 11 -147.34 -112.51 -60.15
N ASN A 12 -146.75 -111.50 -60.81
CA ASN A 12 -145.35 -111.09 -60.59
C ASN A 12 -145.18 -109.71 -59.91
N GLY A 13 -146.26 -109.02 -59.51
CA GLY A 13 -146.20 -107.64 -59.00
C GLY A 13 -145.73 -107.45 -57.54
N ASP A 14 -146.02 -108.40 -56.63
CA ASP A 14 -145.73 -108.21 -55.19
C ASP A 14 -144.25 -108.47 -54.85
N THR A 15 -143.62 -109.43 -55.50
CA THR A 15 -142.18 -109.68 -55.38
C THR A 15 -141.36 -108.56 -56.00
N GLU A 16 -141.79 -107.99 -57.14
CA GLU A 16 -141.15 -106.81 -57.74
C GLU A 16 -141.29 -105.57 -56.83
N SER A 17 -142.46 -105.33 -56.24
CA SER A 17 -142.66 -104.23 -55.28
C SER A 17 -141.79 -104.35 -54.02
N ILE A 18 -141.64 -105.57 -53.47
CA ILE A 18 -140.76 -105.80 -52.32
C ILE A 18 -139.29 -105.62 -52.74
N ILE A 19 -138.89 -106.13 -53.91
CA ILE A 19 -137.53 -105.95 -54.43
C ILE A 19 -137.24 -104.46 -54.67
N ASP A 20 -138.19 -103.68 -55.18
CA ASP A 20 -138.04 -102.26 -55.40
C ASP A 20 -138.01 -101.45 -54.11
N GLU A 21 -138.81 -101.82 -53.09
CA GLU A 21 -138.74 -101.20 -51.76
C GLU A 21 -137.41 -101.51 -51.06
N TYR A 22 -136.91 -102.75 -51.16
CA TYR A 22 -135.57 -103.10 -50.68
C TYR A 22 -134.48 -102.38 -51.45
N ARG A 23 -134.59 -102.26 -52.78
CA ARG A 23 -133.65 -101.47 -53.60
C ARG A 23 -133.68 -100.00 -53.19
N GLN A 24 -134.85 -99.44 -52.92
CA GLN A 24 -135.01 -98.04 -52.51
C GLN A 24 -134.43 -97.81 -51.11
N ARG A 25 -134.70 -98.70 -50.15
CA ARG A 25 -134.11 -98.62 -48.80
C ARG A 25 -132.60 -98.82 -48.80
N ILE A 26 -132.09 -99.76 -49.61
CA ILE A 26 -130.65 -99.97 -49.77
C ILE A 26 -130.01 -98.76 -50.44
N SER A 27 -130.66 -98.17 -51.45
CA SER A 27 -130.17 -96.95 -52.12
C SER A 27 -130.19 -95.75 -51.18
N GLN A 28 -131.25 -95.56 -50.40
CA GLN A 28 -131.32 -94.50 -49.38
C GLN A 28 -130.31 -94.71 -48.25
N ALA A 29 -130.14 -95.94 -47.77
CA ALA A 29 -129.12 -96.27 -46.77
C ALA A 29 -127.72 -96.01 -47.32
N LEU A 30 -127.44 -96.43 -48.57
CA LEU A 30 -126.18 -96.15 -49.26
C LEU A 30 -125.96 -94.65 -49.47
N GLU A 31 -126.97 -93.88 -49.87
CA GLU A 31 -126.86 -92.43 -50.02
C GLU A 31 -126.64 -91.74 -48.68
N SER A 32 -127.34 -92.16 -47.63
CA SER A 32 -127.18 -91.61 -46.28
C SER A 32 -125.80 -91.92 -45.70
N GLU A 33 -125.30 -93.14 -45.89
CA GLU A 33 -123.98 -93.56 -45.41
C GLU A 33 -122.87 -92.92 -46.26
N LYS A 34 -123.06 -92.83 -47.59
CA LYS A 34 -122.17 -92.08 -48.48
C LYS A 34 -122.09 -90.62 -48.05
N LYS A 35 -123.22 -89.98 -47.76
CA LYS A 35 -123.25 -88.59 -47.29
C LYS A 35 -122.56 -88.44 -45.94
N ARG A 36 -122.82 -89.33 -44.99
CA ARG A 36 -122.16 -89.36 -43.68
C ARG A 36 -120.64 -89.53 -43.80
N LEU A 37 -120.17 -90.42 -44.66
CA LEU A 37 -118.75 -90.63 -44.93
C LEU A 37 -118.11 -89.41 -45.59
N ILE A 38 -118.82 -88.73 -46.50
CA ILE A 38 -118.36 -87.46 -47.09
C ILE A 38 -118.26 -86.39 -46.00
N ASP A 39 -119.28 -86.22 -45.16
CA ASP A 39 -119.27 -85.21 -44.09
C ASP A 39 -118.16 -85.47 -43.07
N LEU A 40 -117.95 -86.72 -42.66
CA LEU A 40 -116.84 -87.12 -41.78
C LEU A 40 -115.47 -86.87 -42.43
N ALA A 41 -115.31 -87.25 -43.71
CA ALA A 41 -114.08 -86.99 -44.45
C ALA A 41 -113.82 -85.49 -44.63
N GLU A 42 -114.87 -84.68 -44.86
CA GLU A 42 -114.75 -83.23 -44.92
C GLU A 42 -114.34 -82.61 -43.58
N ILE A 43 -114.92 -83.08 -42.47
CA ILE A 43 -114.54 -82.64 -41.12
C ILE A 43 -113.09 -83.00 -40.83
N GLU A 44 -112.69 -84.25 -41.06
CA GLU A 44 -111.33 -84.72 -40.83
C GLU A 44 -110.32 -83.98 -41.74
N ALA A 45 -110.67 -83.74 -43.01
CA ALA A 45 -109.85 -82.95 -43.92
C ALA A 45 -109.70 -81.50 -43.44
N ARG A 46 -110.77 -80.86 -42.94
CA ARG A 46 -110.70 -79.51 -42.35
C ARG A 46 -109.82 -79.51 -41.11
N GLU A 47 -109.99 -80.46 -40.20
CA GLU A 47 -109.16 -80.58 -38.99
C GLU A 47 -107.68 -80.82 -39.31
N ILE A 48 -107.36 -81.61 -40.35
CA ILE A 48 -105.98 -81.79 -40.82
C ILE A 48 -105.43 -80.48 -41.37
N VAL A 49 -106.20 -79.76 -42.18
CA VAL A 49 -105.78 -78.46 -42.75
C VAL A 49 -105.58 -77.42 -41.65
N ASP A 50 -106.46 -77.35 -40.66
CA ASP A 50 -106.37 -76.38 -39.57
C ASP A 50 -105.19 -76.69 -38.65
N ARG A 51 -104.96 -77.96 -38.28
CA ARG A 51 -103.74 -78.36 -37.56
C ARG A 51 -102.47 -78.09 -38.36
N ALA A 52 -102.48 -78.36 -39.67
CA ALA A 52 -101.34 -78.06 -40.53
C ALA A 52 -101.07 -76.54 -40.58
N ARG A 53 -102.11 -75.71 -40.63
CA ARG A 53 -102.00 -74.25 -40.59
C ARG A 53 -101.48 -73.75 -39.25
N GLU A 54 -101.97 -74.29 -38.13
CA GLU A 54 -101.52 -73.91 -36.79
C GLU A 54 -100.06 -74.31 -36.56
N ASN A 55 -99.69 -75.54 -36.93
CA ASN A 55 -98.30 -76.00 -36.89
C ASN A 55 -97.40 -75.14 -37.80
N ALA A 56 -97.85 -74.79 -39.01
CA ALA A 56 -97.10 -73.91 -39.89
C ALA A 56 -96.92 -72.51 -39.27
N LYS A 57 -97.94 -71.95 -38.62
CA LYS A 57 -97.83 -70.69 -37.88
C LYS A 57 -96.80 -70.78 -36.76
N HIS A 58 -96.80 -71.86 -35.98
CA HIS A 58 -95.81 -72.08 -34.93
C HIS A 58 -94.39 -72.17 -35.49
N ILE A 59 -94.16 -72.99 -36.52
CA ILE A 59 -92.84 -73.12 -37.17
C ILE A 59 -92.35 -71.78 -37.71
N ILE A 60 -93.24 -71.00 -38.36
CA ILE A 60 -92.90 -69.67 -38.87
C ILE A 60 -92.57 -68.73 -37.70
N SER A 61 -93.36 -68.74 -36.63
CA SER A 61 -93.13 -67.90 -35.45
C SER A 61 -91.80 -68.23 -34.77
N ASP A 62 -91.49 -69.51 -34.59
CA ASP A 62 -90.23 -69.97 -33.99
C ASP A 62 -89.03 -69.63 -34.88
N ALA A 63 -89.16 -69.80 -36.20
CA ALA A 63 -88.12 -69.45 -37.16
C ALA A 63 -87.87 -67.93 -37.20
N VAL A 64 -88.93 -67.11 -37.13
CA VAL A 64 -88.81 -65.65 -37.06
C VAL A 64 -88.18 -65.24 -35.74
N SER A 65 -88.65 -65.73 -34.60
CA SER A 65 -88.10 -65.41 -33.27
C SER A 65 -86.62 -65.81 -33.16
N GLY A 66 -86.26 -67.03 -33.58
CA GLY A 66 -84.88 -67.49 -33.58
C GLY A 66 -83.99 -66.70 -34.55
N GLY A 67 -84.53 -66.31 -35.70
CA GLY A 67 -83.85 -65.44 -36.67
C GLY A 67 -83.61 -64.03 -36.12
N GLU A 68 -84.59 -63.45 -35.42
CA GLU A 68 -84.46 -62.13 -34.77
C GLU A 68 -83.44 -62.16 -33.63
N GLU A 69 -83.48 -63.17 -32.76
CA GLU A 69 -82.52 -63.31 -31.66
C GLU A 69 -81.07 -63.47 -32.16
N GLU A 70 -80.85 -64.32 -33.18
CA GLU A 70 -79.53 -64.53 -33.74
C GLU A 70 -79.05 -63.28 -34.52
N SER A 71 -79.95 -62.59 -35.22
CA SER A 71 -79.66 -61.32 -35.88
C SER A 71 -79.22 -60.25 -34.87
N VAL A 72 -79.98 -60.07 -33.78
CA VAL A 72 -79.63 -59.13 -32.69
C VAL A 72 -78.29 -59.50 -32.08
N ARG A 73 -78.02 -60.79 -31.85
CA ARG A 73 -76.74 -61.27 -31.32
C ARG A 73 -75.57 -60.96 -32.26
N ILE A 74 -75.71 -61.21 -33.56
CA ILE A 74 -74.69 -60.92 -34.57
C ILE A 74 -74.43 -59.42 -34.65
N ILE A 75 -75.48 -58.60 -34.63
CA ILE A 75 -75.36 -57.13 -34.63
C ILE A 75 -74.60 -56.66 -33.38
N ALA A 76 -74.98 -57.13 -32.19
CA ALA A 76 -74.32 -56.77 -30.94
C ALA A 76 -72.83 -57.17 -30.92
N GLN A 77 -72.50 -58.39 -31.36
CA GLN A 77 -71.10 -58.83 -31.48
C GLN A 77 -70.31 -58.02 -32.50
N SER A 78 -70.95 -57.66 -33.62
CA SER A 78 -70.31 -56.83 -34.67
C SER A 78 -70.05 -55.41 -34.17
N GLN A 79 -71.00 -54.82 -33.44
CA GLN A 79 -70.82 -53.51 -32.80
C GLN A 79 -69.70 -53.55 -31.76
N GLN A 80 -69.67 -54.57 -30.89
CA GLN A 80 -68.62 -54.72 -29.90
C GLN A 80 -67.22 -54.86 -30.56
N LYS A 81 -67.10 -55.66 -31.62
CA LYS A 81 -65.85 -55.80 -32.38
C LYS A 81 -65.45 -54.50 -33.06
N ALA A 82 -66.40 -53.77 -33.65
CA ALA A 82 -66.13 -52.47 -34.26
C ALA A 82 -65.61 -51.46 -33.22
N GLU A 83 -66.20 -51.40 -32.03
CA GLU A 83 -65.73 -50.55 -30.94
C GLU A 83 -64.35 -50.93 -30.41
N GLN A 84 -64.03 -52.23 -30.36
CA GLN A 84 -62.69 -52.70 -30.01
C GLN A 84 -61.67 -52.27 -31.05
N LEU A 85 -61.96 -52.45 -32.33
CA LEU A 85 -61.09 -52.02 -33.44
C LEU A 85 -60.86 -50.50 -33.42
N VAL A 86 -61.90 -49.70 -33.19
CA VAL A 86 -61.78 -48.23 -33.08
C VAL A 86 -60.92 -47.85 -31.88
N ARG A 87 -61.09 -48.50 -30.72
CA ARG A 87 -60.26 -48.25 -29.54
C ARG A 87 -58.79 -48.64 -29.75
N GLU A 88 -58.52 -49.77 -30.37
CA GLU A 88 -57.16 -50.20 -30.68
C GLU A 88 -56.49 -49.30 -31.71
N ALA A 89 -57.21 -48.90 -32.77
CA ALA A 89 -56.73 -47.95 -33.75
C ALA A 89 -56.43 -46.59 -33.10
N GLY A 90 -57.32 -46.10 -32.22
CA GLY A 90 -57.10 -44.87 -31.46
C GLY A 90 -55.84 -44.93 -30.60
N ARG A 91 -55.62 -46.04 -29.89
CA ARG A 91 -54.41 -46.23 -29.07
C ARG A 91 -53.14 -46.23 -29.92
N ARG A 92 -53.13 -46.95 -31.05
CA ARG A 92 -51.96 -47.00 -31.95
C ARG A 92 -51.65 -45.63 -32.53
N ILE A 93 -52.67 -44.88 -32.96
CA ILE A 93 -52.49 -43.50 -33.46
C ILE A 93 -51.90 -42.61 -32.36
N GLU A 94 -52.39 -42.73 -31.13
CA GLU A 94 -51.89 -41.94 -30.00
C GLU A 94 -50.44 -42.30 -29.64
N GLU A 95 -50.09 -43.58 -29.62
CA GLU A 95 -48.72 -44.05 -29.37
C GLU A 95 -47.75 -43.57 -30.46
N GLU A 96 -48.11 -43.72 -31.73
CA GLU A 96 -47.29 -43.22 -32.85
C GLU A 96 -47.14 -41.70 -32.83
N ALA A 97 -48.22 -40.97 -32.52
CA ALA A 97 -48.18 -39.52 -32.41
C ALA A 97 -47.24 -39.10 -31.26
N ARG A 98 -47.37 -39.73 -30.09
CA ARG A 98 -46.49 -39.48 -28.93
C ARG A 98 -45.04 -39.79 -29.24
N GLU A 99 -44.75 -40.90 -29.92
CA GLU A 99 -43.38 -41.28 -30.28
C GLU A 99 -42.78 -40.30 -31.30
N LYS A 100 -43.55 -39.90 -32.33
CA LYS A 100 -43.12 -38.89 -33.31
C LYS A 100 -42.87 -37.54 -32.64
N THR A 101 -43.76 -37.09 -31.76
CA THR A 101 -43.57 -35.85 -30.99
C THR A 101 -42.32 -35.95 -30.10
N LYS A 102 -42.11 -37.07 -29.40
CA LYS A 102 -40.93 -37.27 -28.56
C LYS A 102 -39.63 -37.19 -29.36
N LYS A 103 -39.54 -37.91 -30.48
CA LYS A 103 -38.36 -37.89 -31.37
C LYS A 103 -38.10 -36.49 -31.93
N GLU A 104 -39.15 -35.77 -32.30
CA GLU A 104 -39.02 -34.42 -32.84
C GLU A 104 -38.56 -33.42 -31.76
N VAL A 105 -39.09 -33.51 -30.54
CA VAL A 105 -38.63 -32.72 -29.39
C VAL A 105 -37.16 -33.01 -29.08
N GLU A 106 -36.75 -34.28 -29.03
CA GLU A 106 -35.34 -34.66 -28.81
C GLU A 106 -34.45 -34.10 -29.92
N ARG A 107 -34.88 -34.16 -31.18
CA ARG A 107 -34.15 -33.59 -32.33
C ARG A 107 -33.98 -32.08 -32.22
N ILE A 108 -35.04 -31.36 -31.84
CA ILE A 108 -34.99 -29.90 -31.65
C ILE A 108 -34.04 -29.56 -30.50
N LEU A 109 -34.16 -30.24 -29.36
CA LEU A 109 -33.29 -30.02 -28.21
C LEU A 109 -31.81 -30.28 -28.53
N GLN A 110 -31.50 -31.34 -29.29
CA GLN A 110 -30.13 -31.63 -29.69
C GLN A 110 -29.57 -30.53 -30.59
N ARG A 111 -30.33 -30.09 -31.60
CA ARG A 111 -29.92 -28.97 -32.48
C ARG A 111 -29.70 -27.68 -31.70
N SER A 112 -30.61 -27.34 -30.78
CA SER A 112 -30.46 -26.17 -29.94
C SER A 112 -29.22 -26.24 -29.05
N ARG A 113 -28.88 -27.42 -28.51
CA ARG A 113 -27.64 -27.62 -27.74
C ARG A 113 -26.40 -27.47 -28.60
N ASP A 114 -26.40 -28.04 -29.81
CA ASP A 114 -25.27 -27.95 -30.73
C ASP A 114 -25.04 -26.50 -31.21
N GLU A 115 -26.12 -25.77 -31.50
CA GLU A 115 -26.06 -24.34 -31.88
C GLU A 115 -25.64 -23.45 -30.71
N ALA A 116 -26.14 -23.71 -29.50
CA ALA A 116 -25.69 -23.02 -28.30
C ALA A 116 -24.20 -23.29 -28.04
N GLY A 117 -23.75 -24.54 -28.18
CA GLY A 117 -22.34 -24.93 -28.05
C GLY A 117 -21.45 -24.21 -29.07
N LYS A 118 -21.87 -24.12 -30.34
CA LYS A 118 -21.16 -23.35 -31.38
C LYS A 118 -21.08 -21.86 -31.04
N THR A 119 -22.17 -21.29 -30.53
CA THR A 119 -22.22 -19.87 -30.15
C THR A 119 -21.27 -19.58 -28.98
N VAL A 120 -21.29 -20.42 -27.94
CA VAL A 120 -20.37 -20.31 -26.80
C VAL A 120 -18.92 -20.49 -27.23
N ALA A 121 -18.62 -21.46 -28.09
CA ALA A 121 -17.26 -21.68 -28.60
C ALA A 121 -16.73 -20.47 -29.38
N ARG A 122 -17.55 -19.88 -30.26
CA ARG A 122 -17.19 -18.66 -31.01
C ARG A 122 -16.97 -17.47 -30.08
N ALA A 123 -17.87 -17.26 -29.11
CA ALA A 123 -17.73 -16.19 -28.13
C ALA A 123 -16.43 -16.34 -27.31
N ALA A 124 -16.11 -17.56 -26.87
CA ALA A 124 -14.89 -17.85 -26.14
C ALA A 124 -13.62 -17.63 -27.00
N GLU A 125 -13.64 -18.00 -28.28
CA GLU A 125 -12.53 -17.76 -29.20
C GLU A 125 -12.32 -16.26 -29.47
N SER A 126 -13.40 -15.51 -29.72
CA SER A 126 -13.32 -14.05 -29.89
C SER A 126 -12.78 -13.37 -28.62
N ALA A 127 -13.28 -13.75 -27.44
CA ALA A 127 -12.80 -13.20 -26.17
C ALA A 127 -11.31 -13.49 -25.96
N LYS A 128 -10.82 -14.70 -26.31
CA LYS A 128 -9.38 -15.02 -26.24
C LYS A 128 -8.56 -14.10 -27.15
N LYS A 129 -8.98 -13.88 -28.40
CA LYS A 129 -8.30 -12.99 -29.35
C LYS A 129 -8.27 -11.55 -28.85
N GLU A 130 -9.38 -11.05 -28.30
CA GLU A 130 -9.43 -9.70 -27.73
C GLU A 130 -8.48 -9.55 -26.53
N VAL A 131 -8.42 -10.54 -25.64
CA VAL A 131 -7.47 -10.55 -24.51
C VAL A 131 -6.03 -10.59 -25.00
N GLU A 132 -5.70 -11.39 -26.01
CA GLU A 132 -4.37 -11.45 -26.60
C GLU A 132 -3.94 -10.10 -27.19
N VAL A 133 -4.83 -9.42 -27.92
CA VAL A 133 -4.60 -8.08 -28.46
C VAL A 133 -4.38 -7.07 -27.34
N LEU A 134 -5.25 -7.06 -26.32
CA LEU A 134 -5.15 -6.13 -25.19
C LEU A 134 -3.83 -6.33 -24.42
N LEU A 135 -3.42 -7.58 -24.19
CA LEU A 135 -2.15 -7.89 -23.55
C LEU A 135 -0.95 -7.47 -24.40
N ALA A 136 -1.02 -7.62 -25.73
CA ALA A 136 0.04 -7.17 -26.63
C ALA A 136 0.18 -5.64 -26.60
N THR A 137 -0.94 -4.91 -26.72
CA THR A 137 -0.96 -3.44 -26.64
C THR A 137 -0.46 -2.94 -25.28
N ALA A 138 -0.93 -3.53 -24.18
CA ALA A 138 -0.49 -3.15 -22.83
C ALA A 138 1.02 -3.39 -22.63
N ARG A 139 1.57 -4.47 -23.19
CA ARG A 139 3.02 -4.73 -23.16
C ARG A 139 3.80 -3.70 -23.98
N GLU A 140 3.32 -3.36 -25.16
CA GLU A 140 3.97 -2.34 -26.02
C GLU A 140 3.95 -0.97 -25.35
N GLU A 141 2.82 -0.56 -24.78
CA GLU A 141 2.70 0.69 -24.02
C GLU A 141 3.59 0.72 -22.78
N ALA A 142 3.63 -0.38 -22.01
CA ALA A 142 4.51 -0.51 -20.85
C ALA A 142 5.99 -0.41 -21.27
N SER A 143 6.41 -1.11 -22.33
CA SER A 143 7.77 -1.01 -22.87
C SER A 143 8.10 0.40 -23.34
N ARG A 144 7.15 1.11 -23.97
CA ARG A 144 7.33 2.50 -24.38
C ARG A 144 7.51 3.44 -23.18
N LEU A 145 6.70 3.26 -22.13
CA LEU A 145 6.79 4.06 -20.91
C LEU A 145 8.12 3.83 -20.18
N ILE A 146 8.57 2.57 -20.06
CA ILE A 146 9.87 2.23 -19.45
C ILE A 146 11.00 2.90 -20.22
N LYS A 147 11.02 2.77 -21.56
CA LYS A 147 12.06 3.38 -22.38
C LYS A 147 12.09 4.91 -22.24
N ASN A 148 10.94 5.56 -22.24
CA ASN A 148 10.85 7.01 -22.05
C ASN A 148 11.34 7.44 -20.65
N ALA A 149 11.02 6.66 -19.61
CA ALA A 149 11.49 6.92 -18.25
C ALA A 149 13.00 6.72 -18.12
N GLU A 150 13.57 5.69 -18.74
CA GLU A 150 15.02 5.46 -18.80
C GLU A 150 15.74 6.61 -19.52
N GLU A 151 15.23 7.04 -20.68
CA GLU A 151 15.81 8.17 -21.43
C GLU A 151 15.76 9.47 -20.62
N ALA A 152 14.66 9.73 -19.91
CA ALA A 152 14.53 10.89 -19.02
C ALA A 152 15.51 10.82 -17.84
N ALA A 153 15.61 9.68 -17.17
CA ALA A 153 16.54 9.49 -16.05
C ALA A 153 18.00 9.65 -16.47
N ILE A 154 18.38 9.14 -17.65
CA ILE A 154 19.72 9.31 -18.22
C ILE A 154 20.00 10.79 -18.51
N LYS A 155 19.01 11.51 -19.07
CA LYS A 155 19.14 12.94 -19.36
C LYS A 155 19.33 13.76 -18.09
N GLU A 156 18.50 13.51 -17.07
CA GLU A 156 18.59 14.19 -15.77
C GLU A 156 19.91 13.91 -15.07
N THR A 157 20.37 12.66 -15.06
CA THR A 157 21.68 12.27 -14.50
C THR A 157 22.81 13.04 -15.19
N ARG A 158 22.79 13.12 -16.53
CA ARG A 158 23.80 13.88 -17.29
C ARG A 158 23.76 15.38 -16.99
N GLU A 159 22.58 15.95 -16.77
CA GLU A 159 22.43 17.36 -16.42
C GLU A 159 22.95 17.62 -15.00
N ALA A 160 22.67 16.72 -14.05
CA ALA A 160 23.20 16.75 -12.69
C ALA A 160 24.73 16.64 -12.67
N ASP A 161 25.31 15.71 -13.43
CA ASP A 161 26.77 15.56 -13.55
C ASP A 161 27.44 16.83 -14.09
N ARG A 162 26.82 17.47 -15.10
CA ARG A 162 27.32 18.74 -15.64
C ARG A 162 27.23 19.87 -14.62
N ALA A 163 26.15 19.94 -13.85
CA ALA A 163 25.99 20.93 -12.79
C ALA A 163 27.04 20.73 -11.69
N ALA A 164 27.26 19.49 -11.25
CA ALA A 164 28.28 19.13 -10.28
C ALA A 164 29.69 19.50 -10.77
N ALA A 165 30.02 19.20 -12.04
CA ALA A 165 31.30 19.57 -12.63
C ALA A 165 31.52 21.09 -12.68
N ARG A 166 30.49 21.87 -13.01
CA ARG A 166 30.55 23.34 -13.00
C ARG A 166 30.77 23.88 -11.57
N LEU A 167 30.05 23.35 -10.59
CA LEU A 167 30.24 23.74 -9.19
C LEU A 167 31.65 23.41 -8.70
N ALA A 168 32.18 22.24 -9.05
CA ALA A 168 33.56 21.87 -8.72
C ALA A 168 34.59 22.83 -9.36
N GLU A 169 34.36 23.25 -10.62
CA GLU A 169 35.24 24.22 -11.28
C GLU A 169 35.18 25.61 -10.63
N VAL A 170 34.00 26.08 -10.25
CA VAL A 170 33.82 27.36 -9.53
C VAL A 170 34.51 27.31 -8.17
N ALA A 171 34.26 26.25 -7.38
CA ALA A 171 34.87 26.06 -6.07
C ALA A 171 36.41 26.02 -6.16
N LYS A 172 36.96 25.39 -7.21
CA LYS A 172 38.40 25.39 -7.46
C LYS A 172 38.95 26.80 -7.74
N LYS A 173 38.28 27.56 -8.63
CA LYS A 173 38.68 28.94 -8.94
C LYS A 173 38.62 29.85 -7.72
N GLU A 174 37.60 29.71 -6.88
CA GLU A 174 37.47 30.46 -5.62
C GLU A 174 38.58 30.08 -4.63
N ALA A 175 38.87 28.78 -4.47
CA ALA A 175 39.96 28.31 -3.62
C ALA A 175 41.31 28.85 -4.09
N ASP A 176 41.61 28.79 -5.39
CA ASP A 176 42.83 29.36 -5.96
C ASP A 176 42.90 30.88 -5.72
N GLY A 177 41.78 31.59 -5.89
CA GLY A 177 41.69 33.03 -5.61
C GLY A 177 41.92 33.40 -4.14
N ILE A 178 41.43 32.59 -3.21
CA ILE A 178 41.68 32.76 -1.76
C ILE A 178 43.17 32.53 -1.46
N ILE A 179 43.78 31.48 -2.04
CA ILE A 179 45.20 31.17 -1.85
C ILE A 179 46.08 32.33 -2.36
N GLU A 180 45.79 32.88 -3.54
CA GLU A 180 46.56 34.01 -4.08
C GLU A 180 46.40 35.26 -3.23
N LYS A 181 45.18 35.62 -2.81
CA LYS A 181 44.97 36.75 -1.87
C LYS A 181 45.73 36.57 -0.56
N ALA A 182 45.68 35.38 0.02
CA ALA A 182 46.40 35.09 1.26
C ALA A 182 47.92 35.20 1.08
N ARG A 183 48.46 34.83 -0.09
CA ARG A 183 49.88 35.02 -0.44
C ARG A 183 50.25 36.48 -0.58
N GLU A 184 49.40 37.29 -1.23
CA GLU A 184 49.60 38.74 -1.36
C GLU A 184 49.58 39.44 0.01
N GLU A 185 48.59 39.14 0.84
CA GLU A 185 48.48 39.65 2.21
C GLU A 185 49.69 39.26 3.06
N ALA A 186 50.11 37.99 3.00
CA ALA A 186 51.31 37.51 3.69
C ALA A 186 52.58 38.24 3.22
N ALA A 187 52.72 38.50 1.91
CA ALA A 187 53.86 39.24 1.36
C ALA A 187 53.87 40.70 1.84
N LEU A 188 52.71 41.36 1.91
CA LEU A 188 52.58 42.71 2.47
C LEU A 188 52.92 42.77 3.97
N LEU A 189 52.45 41.78 4.74
CA LEU A 189 52.78 41.65 6.17
C LEU A 189 54.29 41.44 6.38
N LEU A 190 54.93 40.56 5.60
CA LEU A 190 56.37 40.34 5.67
C LEU A 190 57.16 41.61 5.29
N LYS A 191 56.71 42.36 4.29
CA LYS A 191 57.35 43.62 3.89
C LYS A 191 57.25 44.67 5.00
N SER A 192 56.05 44.88 5.55
CA SER A 192 55.84 45.84 6.65
C SER A 192 56.62 45.45 7.91
N SER A 193 56.57 44.17 8.31
CA SER A 193 57.36 43.65 9.43
C SER A 193 58.87 43.83 9.22
N ARG A 194 59.37 43.61 8.01
CA ARG A 194 60.79 43.85 7.68
C ARG A 194 61.15 45.33 7.78
N GLU A 195 60.30 46.22 7.29
CA GLU A 195 60.50 47.67 7.38
C GLU A 195 60.49 48.14 8.84
N ASP A 196 59.59 47.61 9.66
CA ASP A 196 59.54 47.89 11.10
C ASP A 196 60.76 47.35 11.84
N ALA A 197 61.19 46.11 11.56
CA ALA A 197 62.41 45.54 12.12
C ALA A 197 63.66 46.35 11.75
N ILE A 198 63.76 46.85 10.50
CA ILE A 198 64.85 47.74 10.09
C ILE A 198 64.76 49.08 10.83
N ARG A 199 63.57 49.65 10.99
CA ARG A 199 63.36 50.93 11.68
C ARG A 199 63.71 50.82 13.16
N GLU A 200 63.26 49.77 13.81
CA GLU A 200 63.57 49.47 15.22
C GLU A 200 65.04 49.14 15.40
N GLY A 201 65.63 48.31 14.53
CA GLY A 201 67.06 48.03 14.52
C GLY A 201 67.92 49.29 14.34
N LYS A 202 67.49 50.24 13.49
CA LYS A 202 68.14 51.56 13.35
C LYS A 202 68.01 52.40 14.62
N LYS A 203 66.83 52.47 15.23
CA LYS A 203 66.60 53.20 16.49
C LYS A 203 67.49 52.63 17.60
N GLU A 204 67.53 51.31 17.74
CA GLU A 204 68.35 50.66 18.77
C GLU A 204 69.84 50.83 18.49
N SER A 205 70.26 50.73 17.23
CA SER A 205 71.66 51.02 16.85
C SER A 205 72.05 52.46 17.18
N LEU A 206 71.18 53.44 16.91
CA LEU A 206 71.41 54.83 17.27
C LEU A 206 71.47 55.02 18.79
N ARG A 207 70.64 54.30 19.55
CA ARG A 207 70.68 54.31 21.02
C ARG A 207 72.01 53.78 21.53
N ILE A 208 72.47 52.64 21.03
CA ILE A 208 73.76 52.04 21.37
C ILE A 208 74.92 52.97 20.99
N ILE A 209 74.89 53.60 19.81
CA ILE A 209 75.92 54.57 19.40
C ILE A 209 75.93 55.78 20.34
N SER A 210 74.75 56.33 20.68
CA SER A 210 74.65 57.46 21.62
C SER A 210 75.15 57.10 23.02
N GLU A 211 74.83 55.90 23.52
CA GLU A 211 75.35 55.39 24.80
C GLU A 211 76.87 55.19 24.74
N ALA A 212 77.39 54.61 23.66
CA ALA A 212 78.81 54.42 23.44
C ALA A 212 79.56 55.76 23.33
N GLU A 213 79.00 56.75 22.65
CA GLU A 213 79.54 58.12 22.61
C GLU A 213 79.54 58.77 24.00
N HIS A 214 78.46 58.61 24.76
CA HIS A 214 78.38 59.13 26.13
C HIS A 214 79.46 58.49 27.01
N ILE A 215 79.63 57.17 26.95
CA ILE A 215 80.68 56.44 27.66
C ILE A 215 82.07 56.91 27.19
N ALA A 216 82.30 57.05 25.87
CA ALA A 216 83.56 57.54 25.33
C ALA A 216 83.88 58.97 25.79
N ARG A 217 82.85 59.85 25.87
CA ARG A 217 82.97 61.20 26.45
C ARG A 217 83.30 61.15 27.94
N GLN A 218 82.67 60.28 28.71
CA GLN A 218 83.00 60.09 30.13
C GLN A 218 84.44 59.58 30.32
N ILE A 219 84.90 58.64 29.49
CA ILE A 219 86.28 58.13 29.51
C ILE A 219 87.26 59.23 29.11
N THR A 220 87.00 59.99 28.05
CA THR A 220 87.88 61.09 27.62
C THR A 220 87.92 62.23 28.64
N ASN A 221 86.78 62.59 29.25
CA ASN A 221 86.75 63.59 30.33
C ASN A 221 87.47 63.09 31.58
N SER A 222 87.22 61.86 32.03
CA SER A 222 87.94 61.29 33.18
C SER A 222 89.44 61.12 32.90
N ALA A 223 89.84 60.72 31.69
CA ALA A 223 91.23 60.69 31.27
C ALA A 223 91.84 62.10 31.20
N ARG A 224 91.12 63.09 30.69
CA ARG A 224 91.56 64.50 30.66
C ARG A 224 91.72 65.05 32.07
N GLU A 225 90.77 64.80 32.97
CA GLU A 225 90.87 65.18 34.38
C GLU A 225 92.03 64.47 35.08
N SER A 226 92.24 63.18 34.79
CA SER A 226 93.40 62.41 35.26
C SER A 226 94.72 63.03 34.77
N VAL A 227 94.82 63.39 33.48
CA VAL A 227 96.01 64.05 32.91
C VAL A 227 96.21 65.45 33.48
N ILE A 228 95.14 66.22 33.69
CA ILE A 228 95.22 67.53 34.37
C ILE A 228 95.68 67.35 35.81
N ARG A 229 95.19 66.33 36.51
CA ARG A 229 95.56 66.01 37.89
C ARG A 229 97.02 65.56 37.98
N GLN A 230 97.44 64.63 37.13
CA GLN A 230 98.85 64.22 37.01
C GLN A 230 99.75 65.35 36.53
N GLY A 231 99.26 66.21 35.65
CA GLY A 231 99.94 67.40 35.16
C GLY A 231 100.13 68.41 36.29
N ARG A 232 99.11 68.64 37.13
CA ARG A 232 99.22 69.44 38.35
C ARG A 232 100.17 68.81 39.35
N GLU A 233 100.08 67.51 39.62
CA GLU A 233 101.00 66.81 40.54
C GLU A 233 102.47 66.88 40.06
N LYS A 234 102.71 66.75 38.76
CA LYS A 234 104.05 66.92 38.18
C LYS A 234 104.49 68.38 38.20
N LEU A 235 103.59 69.33 37.94
CA LEU A 235 103.87 70.77 38.05
C LEU A 235 104.20 71.12 39.51
N ASP A 236 103.47 70.58 40.47
CA ASP A 236 103.72 70.73 41.90
C ASP A 236 105.04 70.08 42.28
N GLN A 237 105.38 68.89 41.77
CA GLN A 237 106.72 68.30 41.94
C GLN A 237 107.83 69.16 41.34
N VAL A 238 107.60 69.76 40.17
CA VAL A 238 108.57 70.66 39.52
C VAL A 238 108.68 71.96 40.31
N MET A 239 107.58 72.56 40.75
CA MET A 239 107.57 73.75 41.61
C MET A 239 108.21 73.45 42.96
N LEU A 240 108.05 72.24 43.51
CA LEU A 240 108.72 71.81 44.73
C LEU A 240 110.22 71.62 44.50
N LYS A 241 110.62 70.97 43.40
CA LYS A 241 112.05 70.81 43.04
C LYS A 241 112.69 72.14 42.68
N THR A 242 111.98 73.03 41.99
CA THR A 242 112.46 74.36 41.61
C THR A 242 112.48 75.28 42.83
N GLY A 243 111.52 75.17 43.73
CA GLY A 243 111.51 75.79 45.05
C GLY A 243 112.63 75.27 45.93
N GLN A 244 112.95 73.98 45.89
CA GLN A 244 114.11 73.40 46.59
C GLN A 244 115.44 73.80 45.95
N ARG A 245 115.48 74.00 44.63
CA ARG A 245 116.68 74.46 43.91
C ARG A 245 116.91 75.95 44.12
N LEU A 246 115.87 76.78 44.04
CA LEU A 246 115.88 78.19 44.43
C LEU A 246 116.15 78.36 45.91
N SER A 247 115.63 77.49 46.79
CA SER A 247 115.95 77.49 48.22
C SER A 247 117.38 77.01 48.49
N GLY A 248 117.92 76.11 47.66
CA GLY A 248 119.31 75.67 47.75
C GLY A 248 120.28 76.73 47.24
N GLU A 249 119.93 77.40 46.15
CA GLU A 249 120.71 78.48 45.54
C GLU A 249 120.59 79.78 46.35
N MET A 250 119.39 80.16 46.81
CA MET A 250 119.21 81.21 47.82
C MET A 250 119.86 80.81 49.15
N GLY A 251 119.86 79.53 49.53
CA GLY A 251 120.52 79.07 50.76
C GLY A 251 122.04 79.20 50.69
N GLN A 252 122.64 78.99 49.51
CA GLN A 252 124.06 79.21 49.27
C GLN A 252 124.40 80.70 49.20
N LEU A 253 123.56 81.50 48.53
CA LEU A 253 123.71 82.96 48.44
C LEU A 253 123.47 83.64 49.79
N LEU A 254 122.50 83.17 50.58
CA LEU A 254 122.20 83.64 51.94
C LEU A 254 123.23 83.18 52.95
N ASN A 255 123.88 82.01 52.81
CA ASN A 255 124.98 81.65 53.71
C ASN A 255 126.25 82.48 53.43
N GLU A 256 126.49 82.88 52.18
CA GLU A 256 127.54 83.85 51.85
C GLU A 256 127.20 85.28 52.32
N MET A 257 125.92 85.67 52.25
CA MET A 257 125.46 86.97 52.73
C MET A 257 125.33 87.04 54.26
N LEU A 258 124.89 85.99 54.96
CA LEU A 258 124.81 85.95 56.43
C LEU A 258 126.20 85.94 57.09
N LYS A 259 127.19 85.23 56.51
CA LYS A 259 128.58 85.32 56.99
C LYS A 259 129.22 86.69 56.80
N ARG A 260 128.68 87.53 55.90
CA ARG A 260 129.08 88.92 55.72
C ARG A 260 128.22 89.90 56.55
N ALA A 261 126.98 89.55 56.88
CA ALA A 261 126.02 90.38 57.59
C ALA A 261 126.04 90.20 59.12
N GLU A 262 126.57 89.10 59.67
CA GLU A 262 126.79 88.95 61.12
C GLU A 262 127.93 89.85 61.66
N ASN A 263 128.71 90.47 60.78
CA ASN A 263 129.75 91.47 61.11
C ASN A 263 129.29 92.93 60.96
N ILE A 264 128.07 93.17 60.49
CA ILE A 264 127.51 94.51 60.37
C ILE A 264 126.20 94.47 61.16
N VAL A 265 126.34 94.63 62.47
CA VAL A 265 125.85 95.87 63.09
C VAL A 265 124.33 95.78 63.23
N ALA A 266 123.79 95.48 64.41
CA ALA A 266 124.05 96.20 65.66
C ALA A 266 123.88 97.73 65.54
N GLU A 267 123.22 98.23 64.50
CA GLU A 267 122.69 99.60 64.47
C GLU A 267 121.42 99.61 63.63
N ALA A 268 120.34 100.02 64.31
CA ALA A 268 119.24 100.76 63.72
C ALA A 268 118.34 99.98 62.74
N MET A 269 117.04 100.10 62.74
CA MET A 269 116.06 100.96 63.40
C MET A 269 114.74 100.54 62.75
N ALA A 270 113.63 100.66 63.49
CA ALA A 270 112.31 101.16 63.06
C ALA A 270 111.66 100.55 61.78
N GLU A 271 110.37 100.27 61.65
CA GLU A 271 109.14 100.57 62.38
C GLU A 271 108.02 99.91 61.53
N VAL A 272 106.94 99.42 62.18
CA VAL A 272 105.51 99.71 61.87
C VAL A 272 104.88 99.17 60.57
N ASP A 273 103.94 98.21 60.73
CA ASP A 273 102.47 98.22 60.42
C ASP A 273 102.12 98.11 58.90
N ASP A 274 100.94 97.73 58.39
CA ASP A 274 99.56 97.61 58.89
C ASP A 274 98.70 96.79 57.87
N ALA A 275 97.51 96.31 58.31
CA ALA A 275 96.20 96.09 57.66
C ALA A 275 96.06 95.68 56.16
N GLY A 276 95.05 94.93 55.67
CA GLY A 276 93.74 94.42 56.12
C GLY A 276 93.06 93.71 54.91
N LYS A 277 92.33 92.59 55.06
CA LYS A 277 90.84 92.41 55.09
C LYS A 277 90.06 92.87 53.81
N PRO A 278 88.80 92.43 53.55
CA PRO A 278 88.17 91.09 53.65
C PRO A 278 87.04 90.81 52.58
N ALA A 279 86.31 89.70 52.78
CA ALA A 279 84.85 89.49 52.59
C ALA A 279 84.28 89.26 51.17
N LEU A 280 83.12 88.63 50.90
CA LEU A 280 81.84 88.45 51.63
C LEU A 280 81.05 87.22 51.05
N GLU A 281 80.29 86.51 51.91
CA GLU A 281 78.86 86.09 51.83
C GLU A 281 78.29 85.27 50.62
N THR A 282 77.23 84.44 50.68
CA THR A 282 76.25 83.90 51.66
C THR A 282 75.46 82.75 50.97
N GLY A 283 74.90 81.78 51.72
CA GLY A 283 73.97 80.73 51.21
C GLY A 283 72.52 81.22 51.02
N PRO A 284 71.44 80.45 51.30
CA PRO A 284 71.18 78.98 51.30
C PRO A 284 69.79 78.60 50.67
N GLY A 285 69.36 77.32 50.72
CA GLY A 285 67.92 76.98 50.89
C GLY A 285 67.20 75.97 49.96
N LYS A 286 66.69 74.89 50.59
CA LYS A 286 65.33 74.28 50.54
C LYS A 286 64.72 73.49 49.33
N GLU A 287 64.18 72.33 49.74
CA GLU A 287 62.84 71.72 49.46
C GLU A 287 62.55 70.88 48.19
N ALA A 288 61.88 69.73 48.43
CA ALA A 288 61.24 68.77 47.50
C ALA A 288 59.86 69.28 47.02
N PRO A 289 59.04 68.62 46.13
CA PRO A 289 58.36 67.33 46.44
C PRO A 289 57.86 66.42 45.26
N ALA A 290 57.42 65.21 45.64
CA ALA A 290 56.27 64.34 45.28
C ALA A 290 55.46 64.37 43.93
N SER A 291 54.79 63.21 43.71
CA SER A 291 53.42 63.00 43.15
C SER A 291 53.32 62.60 41.65
N ALA A 292 52.41 61.75 41.12
CA ALA A 292 51.47 60.69 41.55
C ALA A 292 50.75 60.09 40.30
N ALA A 293 50.08 58.93 40.47
CA ALA A 293 48.88 58.40 39.76
C ALA A 293 49.00 58.00 38.26
N ALA A 294 48.27 57.02 37.69
CA ALA A 294 46.97 56.38 38.00
C ALA A 294 46.88 54.95 37.34
N ALA A 295 46.22 53.95 37.96
CA ALA A 295 44.87 53.36 37.64
C ALA A 295 44.82 52.48 36.35
N GLY A 296 44.14 51.32 36.26
CA GLY A 296 43.19 50.54 37.09
C GLY A 296 43.06 49.08 36.56
N LEU A 297 42.55 48.11 37.35
CA LEU A 297 41.17 47.52 37.34
C LEU A 297 40.90 46.66 36.07
N ASN A 298 40.43 45.40 36.05
CA ASN A 298 39.53 44.55 36.87
C ASN A 298 39.75 43.06 36.45
N ASP A 299 39.68 42.04 37.32
CA ASP A 299 38.49 41.27 37.77
C ASP A 299 37.62 40.71 36.62
N ALA A 300 37.01 39.53 36.64
CA ALA A 300 36.92 38.36 37.52
C ALA A 300 35.94 37.38 36.82
N GLU A 301 35.92 36.11 37.26
CA GLU A 301 34.71 35.23 37.35
C GLU A 301 33.96 34.88 36.04
N ALA A 302 33.15 33.83 35.89
CA ALA A 302 32.67 32.70 36.67
C ALA A 302 32.13 31.71 35.59
N ASP A 303 32.34 30.41 35.71
CA ASP A 303 31.41 29.46 36.33
C ASP A 303 30.01 29.42 35.70
N GLY A 304 29.53 28.23 35.32
CA GLY A 304 28.18 28.10 34.76
C GLY A 304 27.89 26.84 33.96
N LYS A 305 27.98 25.66 34.58
CA LYS A 305 27.08 24.56 34.21
C LYS A 305 25.64 24.97 34.51
N PRO A 306 24.68 24.45 33.75
CA PRO A 306 23.48 23.94 34.38
C PRO A 306 23.24 22.48 34.01
N ALA A 307 22.97 21.71 35.06
CA ALA A 307 22.28 20.44 34.98
C ALA A 307 20.86 20.68 34.42
N VAL A 308 20.46 19.91 33.41
CA VAL A 308 19.07 19.77 33.00
C VAL A 308 18.61 18.38 33.39
N LYS A 309 17.52 18.37 34.14
CA LYS A 309 16.80 17.23 34.70
C LYS A 309 16.25 16.32 33.59
N ASP A 310 16.18 15.04 33.93
CA ASP A 310 15.39 14.00 33.29
C ASP A 310 13.97 14.46 32.95
N ILE A 311 13.62 14.31 31.68
CA ILE A 311 12.25 14.15 31.18
C ILE A 311 12.38 13.02 30.15
N PRO A 312 11.62 11.90 30.26
CA PRO A 312 11.65 10.87 29.23
C PRO A 312 11.16 11.51 27.94
N ALA A 313 11.99 11.49 26.90
CA ALA A 313 11.59 11.96 25.58
C ALA A 313 10.39 11.13 25.13
N GLU A 314 9.18 11.70 25.23
CA GLU A 314 8.04 11.26 24.44
C GLU A 314 8.48 11.36 22.99
N THR A 315 8.85 10.23 22.39
CA THR A 315 9.21 10.15 20.97
C THR A 315 7.93 10.38 20.18
N TYR A 316 7.71 11.61 19.78
CA TYR A 316 6.68 11.97 18.81
C TYR A 316 7.02 11.29 17.48
N TYR A 317 6.10 10.50 16.96
CA TYR A 317 6.28 9.79 15.70
C TYR A 317 5.59 10.56 14.57
N GLU A 318 6.33 10.82 13.50
CA GLU A 318 5.83 11.43 12.26
C GLU A 318 6.28 10.54 11.09
N GLY A 319 5.36 10.21 10.18
CA GLY A 319 5.60 9.32 9.05
C GLY A 319 4.70 8.09 9.01
N PHE A 320 5.14 7.08 8.23
CA PHE A 320 4.38 5.84 8.01
C PHE A 320 4.68 4.79 9.07
N MET A 321 3.64 4.20 9.62
CA MET A 321 3.73 3.08 10.56
C MET A 321 2.95 1.88 10.03
N SER A 322 3.51 0.68 10.22
CA SER A 322 2.86 -0.58 9.89
C SER A 322 2.37 -1.26 11.17
N LEU A 323 1.06 -1.45 11.29
CA LEU A 323 0.45 -2.22 12.37
C LEU A 323 0.16 -3.64 11.87
N GLU A 324 0.82 -4.63 12.47
CA GLU A 324 0.60 -6.05 12.17
C GLU A 324 -0.42 -6.66 13.13
N VAL A 325 -1.51 -7.21 12.59
CA VAL A 325 -2.52 -7.94 13.35
C VAL A 325 -2.36 -9.44 13.10
N ILE A 326 -2.09 -10.21 14.15
CA ILE A 326 -1.84 -11.66 14.10
C ILE A 326 -3.17 -12.41 14.17
N HIS A 327 -3.43 -13.32 13.22
CA HIS A 327 -4.63 -14.19 13.22
C HIS A 327 -4.61 -15.22 14.38
N PRO A 328 -5.78 -15.73 14.82
CA PRO A 328 -7.12 -15.56 14.22
C PRO A 328 -7.88 -14.36 14.76
N VAL A 329 -8.18 -13.40 13.87
CA VAL A 329 -9.10 -12.28 14.14
C VAL A 329 -10.28 -12.40 13.19
N GLU A 330 -11.50 -12.26 13.70
CA GLU A 330 -12.71 -12.32 12.88
C GLU A 330 -12.90 -11.01 12.09
N ILE A 331 -13.48 -11.09 10.88
CA ILE A 331 -13.72 -9.91 10.02
C ILE A 331 -14.45 -8.76 10.75
N PRO A 332 -15.47 -8.99 11.60
CA PRO A 332 -16.13 -7.90 12.34
C PRO A 332 -15.21 -7.18 13.33
N GLN A 333 -14.19 -7.86 13.86
CA GLN A 333 -13.21 -7.27 14.77
C GLN A 333 -12.24 -6.36 14.01
N LEU A 334 -11.81 -6.79 12.82
CA LEU A 334 -10.98 -5.97 11.92
C LEU A 334 -11.71 -4.67 11.51
N LEU A 335 -12.99 -4.77 11.17
CA LEU A 335 -13.82 -3.60 10.84
C LEU A 335 -14.03 -2.67 12.06
N SER A 336 -14.13 -3.23 13.25
CA SER A 336 -14.24 -2.43 14.49
C SER A 336 -12.94 -1.70 14.79
N LEU A 337 -11.79 -2.37 14.60
CA LEU A 337 -10.46 -1.76 14.73
C LEU A 337 -10.25 -0.63 13.73
N GLU A 338 -10.60 -0.85 12.47
CA GLU A 338 -10.53 0.17 11.42
C GLU A 338 -11.37 1.41 11.78
N LYS A 339 -12.60 1.18 12.27
CA LYS A 339 -13.48 2.26 12.71
C LYS A 339 -12.93 3.03 13.92
N CYS A 340 -12.28 2.35 14.87
CA CYS A 340 -11.63 3.00 16.00
C CYS A 340 -10.41 3.83 15.57
N LEU A 341 -9.57 3.29 14.68
CA LEU A 341 -8.40 4.00 14.16
C LEU A 341 -8.80 5.25 13.37
N ALA A 342 -9.86 5.16 12.56
CA ALA A 342 -10.38 6.30 11.80
C ALA A 342 -10.97 7.44 12.66
N GLN A 343 -11.28 7.18 13.95
CA GLN A 343 -11.79 8.19 14.87
C GLN A 343 -10.68 9.01 15.54
N ILE A 344 -9.42 8.59 15.43
CA ILE A 344 -8.28 9.28 16.05
C ILE A 344 -7.89 10.48 15.17
N PRO A 345 -8.00 11.73 15.66
CA PRO A 345 -7.63 12.91 14.86
C PRO A 345 -6.14 12.90 14.51
N GLY A 346 -5.82 13.14 13.23
CA GLY A 346 -4.44 13.18 12.72
C GLY A 346 -3.87 11.85 12.23
N LEU A 347 -4.64 10.75 12.37
CA LEU A 347 -4.28 9.43 11.87
C LEU A 347 -5.00 9.17 10.54
N HIS A 348 -4.24 8.96 9.47
CA HIS A 348 -4.78 8.66 8.14
C HIS A 348 -4.48 7.20 7.77
N LEU A 349 -5.52 6.41 7.54
CA LEU A 349 -5.34 5.02 7.11
C LEU A 349 -5.09 5.00 5.60
N VAL A 350 -3.91 4.55 5.18
CA VAL A 350 -3.49 4.60 3.76
C VAL A 350 -3.81 3.31 3.04
N SER A 351 -3.67 2.16 3.71
CA SER A 351 -4.09 0.88 3.14
C SER A 351 -4.53 -0.13 4.19
N THR A 352 -5.54 -0.91 3.81
CA THR A 352 -6.04 -2.09 4.51
C THR A 352 -5.92 -3.28 3.57
N GLY A 353 -5.15 -4.31 3.93
CA GLY A 353 -5.28 -5.61 3.26
C GLY A 353 -4.05 -6.16 2.54
N GLY A 354 -2.85 -5.88 3.04
CA GLY A 354 -1.70 -6.72 2.73
C GLY A 354 -1.60 -7.89 3.71
N SER A 355 -1.66 -9.14 3.23
CA SER A 355 -1.12 -10.24 4.02
C SER A 355 0.39 -10.24 3.88
N SER A 356 1.12 -9.91 4.96
CA SER A 356 2.59 -9.90 4.90
C SER A 356 3.19 -11.32 4.92
N ASP A 357 2.40 -12.32 5.31
CA ASP A 357 2.83 -13.72 5.28
C ASP A 357 2.20 -14.44 4.08
N LYS A 358 2.97 -15.30 3.41
CA LYS A 358 2.50 -16.19 2.34
C LYS A 358 1.38 -17.12 2.81
N ASN A 359 1.30 -17.33 4.13
CA ASN A 359 0.30 -18.19 4.77
C ASN A 359 -1.01 -17.49 5.13
N GLY A 360 -1.18 -16.18 4.85
CA GLY A 360 -2.43 -15.47 5.17
C GLY A 360 -2.65 -15.16 6.65
N ASN A 361 -1.65 -15.38 7.51
CA ASN A 361 -1.82 -15.33 8.96
C ASN A 361 -1.58 -13.96 9.60
N LYS A 362 -1.32 -12.92 8.80
CA LYS A 362 -1.10 -11.56 9.30
C LYS A 362 -1.78 -10.55 8.40
N THR A 363 -2.59 -9.68 8.96
CA THR A 363 -3.12 -8.51 8.24
C THR A 363 -2.29 -7.29 8.61
N VAL A 364 -1.76 -6.57 7.63
CA VAL A 364 -0.99 -5.33 7.87
C VAL A 364 -1.81 -4.11 7.51
N TYR A 365 -1.84 -3.14 8.42
CA TYR A 365 -2.41 -1.81 8.22
C TYR A 365 -1.28 -0.80 8.08
N THR A 366 -1.29 -0.02 7.02
CA THR A 366 -0.35 1.10 6.86
C THR A 366 -1.05 2.39 7.25
N ILE A 367 -0.50 3.03 8.28
CA ILE A 367 -1.03 4.25 8.89
C ILE A 367 -0.04 5.38 8.59
N GLU A 368 -0.55 6.50 8.11
CA GLU A 368 0.20 7.74 7.93
C GLU A 368 -0.22 8.75 9.00
N LEU A 369 0.77 9.26 9.74
CA LEU A 369 0.58 10.25 10.77
C LEU A 369 0.92 11.63 10.20
N MET A 370 -0.10 12.47 10.02
CA MET A 370 0.05 13.81 9.43
C MET A 370 0.58 14.85 10.43
N SER A 371 0.62 14.49 11.72
CA SER A 371 1.14 15.33 12.79
C SER A 371 1.82 14.47 13.86
N PRO A 372 2.90 14.95 14.49
CA PRO A 372 3.57 14.23 15.57
C PRO A 372 2.60 13.90 16.72
N LEU A 373 2.29 12.61 16.92
CA LEU A 373 1.37 12.12 17.94
C LEU A 373 2.12 11.22 18.95
N PRO A 374 1.79 11.27 20.25
CA PRO A 374 2.35 10.39 21.27
C PRO A 374 1.67 9.00 21.20
N MET A 375 1.96 8.25 20.14
CA MET A 375 1.25 7.02 19.77
C MET A 375 1.26 5.95 20.86
N LEU A 376 2.34 5.83 21.64
CA LEU A 376 2.41 4.87 22.75
C LEU A 376 1.33 5.13 23.80
N ARG A 377 1.06 6.40 24.10
CA ARG A 377 0.05 6.80 25.09
C ARG A 377 -1.36 6.55 24.60
N ILE A 378 -1.62 6.82 23.32
CA ILE A 378 -2.92 6.54 22.68
C ILE A 378 -3.19 5.03 22.62
N LEU A 379 -2.17 4.22 22.29
CA LEU A 379 -2.29 2.76 22.25
C LEU A 379 -2.46 2.14 23.65
N GLU A 380 -1.87 2.75 24.69
CA GLU A 380 -2.06 2.34 26.09
C GLU A 380 -3.44 2.72 26.65
N GLU A 381 -4.03 3.83 26.18
CA GLU A 381 -5.37 4.28 26.57
C GLU A 381 -6.51 3.52 25.85
N LEU A 382 -6.20 2.77 24.78
CA LEU A 382 -7.18 1.89 24.15
C LEU A 382 -7.53 0.74 25.11
N PRO A 383 -8.82 0.44 25.34
CA PRO A 383 -9.22 -0.67 26.18
C PRO A 383 -8.59 -1.97 25.63
N PRO A 384 -8.01 -2.82 26.48
CA PRO A 384 -7.46 -4.10 26.03
C PRO A 384 -8.58 -4.85 25.32
N VAL A 385 -8.32 -5.29 24.10
CA VAL A 385 -9.25 -6.15 23.36
C VAL A 385 -9.31 -7.45 24.13
N GLU A 386 -10.29 -7.56 25.04
CA GLU A 386 -10.54 -8.79 25.79
C GLU A 386 -10.63 -9.92 24.77
N SER A 387 -9.81 -10.95 24.98
CA SER A 387 -9.78 -12.11 24.11
C SER A 387 -11.13 -12.81 24.18
N LEU A 388 -12.03 -12.45 23.27
CA LEU A 388 -13.30 -13.11 23.05
C LEU A 388 -13.02 -14.42 22.30
N PHE A 389 -12.25 -15.33 22.90
CA PHE A 389 -12.36 -16.74 22.54
C PHE A 389 -13.74 -17.19 23.02
N PRO A 390 -14.72 -17.50 22.15
CA PRO A 390 -15.86 -18.25 22.62
C PRO A 390 -15.34 -19.61 23.08
N GLN A 391 -15.25 -19.84 24.39
CA GLN A 391 -15.14 -21.18 24.97
C GLN A 391 -16.44 -21.95 24.67
N LYS A 392 -16.66 -22.34 23.41
CA LYS A 392 -17.61 -23.38 23.05
C LYS A 392 -16.96 -24.73 23.30
N ARG A 393 -16.84 -25.12 24.57
CA ARG A 393 -16.83 -26.54 24.92
C ARG A 393 -18.24 -27.08 24.68
N LYS A 394 -18.56 -27.44 23.43
CA LYS A 394 -19.68 -28.35 23.17
C LYS A 394 -19.23 -29.75 23.58
N ALA A 395 -19.77 -30.22 24.70
CA ALA A 395 -19.74 -31.62 25.08
C ALA A 395 -20.42 -32.44 23.96
N ILE A 396 -19.64 -33.25 23.27
CA ILE A 396 -20.16 -34.31 22.40
C ILE A 396 -20.59 -35.43 23.35
N SER A 397 -21.88 -35.46 23.67
CA SER A 397 -22.54 -36.64 24.22
C SER A 397 -22.74 -37.62 23.07
N LEU A 398 -21.90 -38.65 23.00
CA LEU A 398 -22.19 -39.86 22.24
C LEU A 398 -23.33 -40.61 22.95
N LYS A 399 -24.46 -40.75 22.27
CA LYS A 399 -25.44 -41.81 22.50
C LYS A 399 -25.55 -42.64 21.24
#